data_AF-A0A183V238-F1
#
_entry.id   AF-A0A183V238-F1
#
_cell.length_a   1.000
_cell.length_b   1.000
_cell.length_c   1.000
_cell.angle_alpha   90.00
_cell.angle_beta   90.00
_cell.angle_gamma   90.00
#
_symmetry.space_group_name_H-M   'P 1'
#
loop_
_entity.id
_entity.type
_entity.pdbx_description
1 polymer ?
#
loop_
_entity_poly.entity_id
_entity_poly.type
_entity_poly.pdbx_seq_one_letter_code
_entity_poly.pdbx_strand_id
1 'polypeptide(L)'
;MTGTSRAEILRAIRNEYLHDEGYYVEHVAQLGYTSVDIRNLTDYVPFHLKNVTDIQVVTALTLCVGLVHLLMGLLRIEFLTSYLSDQLISGFSTGASVHVIIVQLDKIFQHFFDVMSKIAETNIVTFTLSVGAFIFLFIGKDCINPYVRKRLPVPLPFELILVIVATTLSYLFDFERKHQMNVVGIVPVGFPTAELPRLQLIPYVYKDAFEIAFVIVAVHLSMCKVFSRRHNYDTDNNQELYAIALTGVISSCFLTYPVSSALGRSMLIEESGGKTQVCLVFSNSFAITAF
;
A
#
# COMPACT_ATOMS: atom_id res chain seq x y z
N MET A 1 -1.50 -8.18 3.07
CA MET A 1 -2.06 -7.15 3.97
C MET A 1 -3.57 -7.24 3.87
N THR A 2 -4.18 -7.94 4.82
CA THR A 2 -5.63 -8.22 4.92
C THR A 2 -6.07 -7.90 6.36
N GLY A 3 -5.72 -6.71 6.86
CA GLY A 3 -5.85 -6.39 8.28
C GLY A 3 -7.06 -5.53 8.64
N THR A 4 -7.42 -4.55 7.82
CA THR A 4 -8.48 -3.60 8.18
C THR A 4 -9.23 -3.13 6.97
N SER A 5 -10.31 -3.84 6.64
CA SER A 5 -11.30 -3.33 5.69
C SER A 5 -12.16 -2.26 6.38
N ARG A 6 -12.62 -1.24 5.63
CA ARG A 6 -13.64 -0.30 6.13
C ARG A 6 -14.85 -1.02 6.71
N ALA A 7 -15.23 -2.16 6.12
CA ALA A 7 -16.33 -2.98 6.61
C ALA A 7 -16.08 -3.51 8.03
N GLU A 8 -14.86 -3.94 8.36
CA GLU A 8 -14.49 -4.39 9.71
C GLU A 8 -14.47 -3.25 10.72
N ILE A 9 -13.97 -2.07 10.33
CA ILE A 9 -13.97 -0.89 11.20
C ILE A 9 -15.41 -0.44 11.47
N LEU A 10 -16.27 -0.41 10.45
CA LEU A 10 -17.68 -0.10 10.62
C LEU A 10 -18.40 -1.14 11.48
N ARG A 11 -17.98 -2.41 11.44
CA ARG A 11 -18.48 -3.46 12.36
C ARG A 11 -17.98 -3.24 13.78
N ALA A 12 -16.71 -2.89 13.98
CA ALA A 12 -16.12 -2.64 15.29
C ALA A 12 -16.79 -1.42 15.97
N ILE A 13 -16.94 -0.31 15.24
CA ILE A 13 -17.66 0.88 15.69
C ILE A 13 -19.09 0.52 16.10
N ARG A 14 -19.80 -0.23 15.26
CA ARG A 14 -21.18 -0.66 15.55
C ARG A 14 -21.24 -1.46 16.86
N ASN A 15 -20.30 -2.38 17.07
CA ASN A 15 -20.29 -3.22 18.27
C ASN A 15 -19.97 -2.42 19.54
N GLU A 16 -19.07 -1.43 19.46
CA GLU A 16 -18.76 -0.55 20.60
C GLU A 16 -19.95 0.32 20.99
N TYR A 17 -20.62 0.93 20.00
CA TYR A 17 -21.84 1.72 20.26
C TYR A 17 -22.97 0.88 20.85
N LEU A 18 -23.18 -0.34 20.35
CA LEU A 18 -24.17 -1.26 20.91
C LEU A 18 -23.83 -1.67 22.34
N HIS A 19 -22.55 -1.73 22.70
CA HIS A 19 -22.10 -2.08 24.05
C HIS A 19 -22.32 -0.92 25.03
N ASP A 20 -21.99 0.31 24.65
CA ASP A 20 -22.23 1.51 25.46
C ASP A 20 -23.73 1.78 25.64
N GLU A 21 -24.53 1.69 24.58
CA GLU A 21 -25.99 1.82 24.64
C GLU A 21 -26.63 0.69 25.45
N GLY A 22 -26.12 -0.55 25.34
CA GLY A 22 -26.53 -1.66 26.22
C GLY A 22 -26.31 -1.34 27.70
N TYR A 23 -25.17 -0.71 28.01
CA TYR A 23 -24.85 -0.22 29.35
C TYR A 23 -25.81 0.90 29.81
N TYR A 24 -26.15 1.84 28.92
CA TYR A 24 -27.12 2.90 29.20
C TYR A 24 -28.54 2.35 29.41
N VAL A 25 -29.00 1.40 28.60
CA VAL A 25 -30.32 0.78 28.75
C VAL A 25 -30.41 0.01 30.06
N GLU A 26 -29.38 -0.74 30.44
CA GLU A 26 -29.33 -1.42 31.74
C GLU A 26 -29.32 -0.42 32.91
N HIS A 27 -28.58 0.69 32.78
CA HIS A 27 -28.51 1.72 33.82
C HIS A 27 -29.82 2.51 33.97
N VAL A 28 -30.51 2.81 32.85
CA VAL A 28 -31.82 3.49 32.82
C VAL A 28 -32.95 2.56 33.30
N ALA A 29 -32.86 1.26 33.02
CA ALA A 29 -33.75 0.25 33.58
C ALA A 29 -33.60 0.13 35.11
N GLN A 30 -32.37 0.26 35.63
CA GLN A 30 -32.13 0.34 37.08
C GLN A 30 -32.71 1.61 37.73
N LEU A 31 -32.89 2.69 36.96
CA LEU A 31 -33.50 3.96 37.40
C LEU A 31 -35.03 3.97 37.29
N GLY A 32 -35.67 2.85 36.94
CA GLY A 32 -37.13 2.68 37.01
C GLY A 32 -37.93 3.16 35.78
N TYR A 33 -37.26 3.44 34.65
CA TYR A 33 -37.95 3.78 33.40
C TYR A 33 -38.31 2.50 32.61
N THR A 34 -39.58 2.34 32.25
CA THR A 34 -40.16 1.07 31.76
C THR A 34 -40.17 0.89 30.24
N SER A 35 -39.65 1.82 29.45
CA SER A 35 -39.53 1.60 28.01
C SER A 35 -38.47 2.50 27.37
N VAL A 36 -37.34 1.91 27.01
CA VAL A 36 -36.41 2.47 26.03
C VAL A 36 -36.71 1.77 24.70
N ASP A 37 -37.04 2.52 23.65
CA ASP A 37 -37.46 1.96 22.36
C ASP A 37 -36.26 1.43 21.57
N ILE A 38 -35.93 0.15 21.76
CA ILE A 38 -34.74 -0.54 21.24
C ILE A 38 -34.71 -0.59 19.70
N ARG A 39 -35.86 -0.43 19.03
CA ARG A 39 -36.00 -0.68 17.58
C ARG A 39 -35.46 0.43 16.68
N ASN A 40 -35.27 1.64 17.20
CA ASN A 40 -34.64 2.74 16.46
C ASN A 40 -33.10 2.77 16.57
N LEU A 41 -32.49 1.95 17.43
CA LEU A 41 -31.05 1.99 17.72
C LEU A 41 -30.20 1.22 16.70
N THR A 42 -30.81 0.38 15.85
CA THR A 42 -30.08 -0.47 14.89
C THR A 42 -29.44 0.32 13.73
N ASP A 43 -29.89 1.56 13.51
CA ASP A 43 -29.38 2.48 12.48
C ASP A 43 -28.39 3.55 13.00
N TYR A 44 -28.06 3.53 14.29
CA TYR A 44 -27.18 4.52 14.94
C TYR A 44 -25.70 4.12 14.86
N VAL A 45 -25.15 4.07 13.64
CA VAL A 45 -23.74 4.45 13.48
C VAL A 45 -23.72 5.97 13.70
N PRO A 46 -22.91 6.53 14.62
CA PRO A 46 -22.86 7.97 14.84
C PRO A 46 -22.68 8.70 13.50
N PHE A 47 -23.44 9.77 13.28
CA PHE A 47 -23.52 10.48 11.99
C PHE A 47 -22.13 10.85 11.43
N HIS A 48 -21.16 11.12 12.30
CA HIS A 48 -19.77 11.43 11.96
C HIS A 48 -18.94 10.25 11.39
N LEU A 49 -19.34 9.00 11.64
CA LEU A 49 -18.65 7.78 11.16
C LEU A 49 -19.38 7.07 10.01
N LYS A 50 -20.63 7.45 9.70
CA LYS A 50 -21.38 6.93 8.55
C LYS A 50 -20.74 7.30 7.20
N ASN A 51 -20.03 8.43 7.17
CA ASN A 51 -19.32 8.98 6.00
C ASN A 51 -17.78 8.80 6.08
N VAL A 52 -17.31 7.66 6.58
CA VAL A 52 -15.87 7.33 6.54
C VAL A 52 -15.55 6.69 5.19
N THR A 53 -14.57 7.25 4.48
CA THR A 53 -14.03 6.69 3.23
C THR A 53 -12.87 5.74 3.50
N ASP A 54 -12.60 4.80 2.58
CA ASP A 54 -11.47 3.86 2.70
C ASP A 54 -10.13 4.60 2.83
N ILE A 55 -9.99 5.71 2.09
CA ILE A 55 -8.82 6.58 2.15
C ILE A 55 -8.64 7.22 3.53
N GLN A 56 -9.72 7.64 4.21
CA GLN A 56 -9.62 8.22 5.55
C GLN A 56 -9.22 7.20 6.63
N VAL A 57 -9.60 5.93 6.45
CA VAL A 57 -9.10 4.83 7.29
C VAL A 57 -7.61 4.66 7.10
N VAL A 58 -7.19 4.60 5.84
CA VAL A 58 -5.79 4.38 5.45
C VAL A 58 -4.88 5.53 5.91
N THR A 59 -5.34 6.79 5.85
CA THR A 59 -4.56 7.92 6.36
C THR A 59 -4.43 7.92 7.87
N ALA A 60 -5.50 7.58 8.60
CA ALA A 60 -5.45 7.42 10.05
C ALA A 60 -4.51 6.29 10.46
N LEU A 61 -4.54 5.17 9.72
CA LEU A 61 -3.60 4.07 9.88
C LEU A 61 -2.16 4.52 9.62
N THR A 62 -1.92 5.26 8.53
CA THR A 62 -0.59 5.79 8.16
C THR A 62 -0.02 6.72 9.22
N LEU A 63 -0.85 7.61 9.77
CA LEU A 63 -0.47 8.47 10.88
C LEU A 63 -0.10 7.63 12.11
N CYS A 64 -0.93 6.64 12.47
CA CYS A 64 -0.68 5.78 13.62
C CYS A 64 0.63 4.98 13.47
N VAL A 65 0.89 4.43 12.29
CA VAL A 65 2.17 3.76 11.96
C VAL A 65 3.34 4.72 12.14
N GLY A 66 3.27 5.93 11.60
CA GLY A 66 4.32 6.94 11.75
C GLY A 66 4.56 7.37 13.20
N LEU A 67 3.50 7.49 14.01
CA LEU A 67 3.60 7.77 15.44
C LEU A 67 4.23 6.60 16.22
N VAL A 68 3.93 5.35 15.85
CA VAL A 68 4.58 4.17 16.44
C VAL A 68 6.08 4.18 16.10
N HIS A 69 6.46 4.45 14.85
CA HIS A 69 7.88 4.58 14.48
C HIS A 69 8.57 5.72 15.23
N LEU A 70 7.90 6.87 15.38
CA LEU A 70 8.42 7.99 16.15
C LEU A 70 8.65 7.58 17.61
N LEU A 71 7.70 6.89 18.21
CA LEU A 71 7.81 6.37 19.58
C LEU A 71 8.96 5.36 19.70
N MET A 72 9.11 4.45 18.74
CA MET A 72 10.23 3.51 18.70
C MET A 72 11.58 4.22 18.62
N GLY A 73 11.68 5.30 17.83
CA GLY A 73 12.88 6.13 17.72
C GLY A 73 13.20 6.89 19.02
N LEU A 74 12.18 7.52 19.62
CA LEU A 74 12.32 8.25 20.89
C LEU A 74 12.75 7.33 22.04
N LEU A 75 12.17 6.13 22.11
CA LEU A 75 12.51 5.11 23.09
C LEU A 75 13.85 4.40 22.79
N ARG A 76 14.53 4.76 21.69
CA ARG A 76 15.77 4.13 21.22
C ARG A 76 15.65 2.60 21.15
N ILE A 77 14.52 2.12 20.63
CA ILE A 77 14.31 0.68 20.36
C ILE A 77 15.20 0.21 19.18
N GLU A 78 15.98 1.12 18.59
CA GLU A 78 17.10 0.81 17.69
C GLU A 78 17.99 -0.33 18.18
N PHE A 79 18.21 -0.45 19.51
CA PHE A 79 19.03 -1.51 20.07
C PHE A 79 18.43 -2.86 19.70
N LEU A 80 17.13 -3.06 19.98
CA LEU A 80 16.45 -4.31 19.66
C LEU A 80 16.51 -4.65 18.16
N THR A 81 16.44 -3.63 17.29
CA THR A 81 16.56 -3.82 15.84
C THR A 81 18.00 -4.06 15.36
N SER A 82 19.00 -3.49 16.04
CA SER A 82 20.43 -3.74 15.80
C SER A 82 20.90 -5.11 16.29
N TYR A 83 20.20 -5.70 17.28
CA TYR A 83 20.42 -7.08 17.73
C TYR A 83 19.65 -8.12 16.93
N LEU A 84 18.85 -7.70 15.94
CA LEU A 84 18.34 -8.65 14.95
C LEU A 84 19.52 -9.21 14.18
N SER A 85 19.85 -10.47 14.49
CA SER A 85 20.90 -11.19 13.82
C SER A 85 20.60 -11.25 12.31
N ASP A 86 21.65 -11.35 11.49
CA ASP A 86 21.48 -11.52 10.05
C ASP A 86 20.58 -12.72 9.72
N GLN A 87 20.68 -13.76 10.55
CA GLN A 87 19.90 -14.97 10.44
C GLN A 87 18.41 -14.70 10.67
N LEU A 88 18.06 -13.85 11.63
CA LEU A 88 16.68 -13.47 11.92
C LEU A 88 16.08 -12.62 10.81
N ILE A 89 16.82 -11.64 10.30
CA ILE A 89 16.41 -10.80 9.16
C ILE A 89 16.22 -11.67 7.91
N SER A 90 17.18 -12.54 7.61
CA SER A 90 17.11 -13.46 6.47
C SER A 90 15.94 -14.45 6.60
N GLY A 91 15.70 -14.97 7.81
CA GLY A 91 14.58 -15.86 8.11
C GLY A 91 13.23 -15.15 7.93
N PHE A 92 13.08 -13.93 8.46
CA PHE A 92 11.89 -13.11 8.29
C PHE A 92 11.63 -12.79 6.81
N SER A 93 12.63 -12.33 6.07
CA SER A 93 12.50 -12.01 4.64
C SER A 93 12.12 -13.24 3.82
N THR A 94 12.69 -14.41 4.14
CA THR A 94 12.36 -15.68 3.47
C THR A 94 10.94 -16.11 3.80
N GLY A 95 10.53 -16.06 5.07
CA GLY A 95 9.17 -16.38 5.50
C GLY A 95 8.12 -15.45 4.89
N ALA A 96 8.39 -14.14 4.87
CA ALA A 96 7.54 -13.15 4.21
C ALA A 96 7.42 -13.43 2.70
N SER A 97 8.53 -13.80 2.04
CA SER A 97 8.53 -14.15 0.61
C SER A 97 7.69 -15.40 0.33
N VAL A 98 7.85 -16.46 1.12
CA VAL A 98 7.04 -17.69 1.01
C VAL A 98 5.56 -17.39 1.26
N HIS A 99 5.25 -16.61 2.30
CA HIS A 99 3.89 -16.19 2.59
C HIS A 99 3.27 -15.41 1.41
N VAL A 100 4.02 -14.46 0.83
CA VAL A 100 3.58 -13.73 -0.37
C VAL A 100 3.33 -14.70 -1.53
N ILE A 101 4.21 -15.67 -1.78
CA ILE A 101 4.02 -16.68 -2.83
C ILE A 101 2.72 -17.45 -2.59
N ILE A 102 2.47 -17.94 -1.37
CA ILE A 102 1.24 -18.69 -1.05
C ILE A 102 -0.02 -17.85 -1.28
N VAL A 103 -0.04 -16.60 -0.79
CA VAL A 103 -1.18 -15.69 -0.96
C VAL A 103 -1.39 -15.33 -2.43
N GLN A 104 -0.33 -15.19 -3.21
CA GLN A 104 -0.44 -14.90 -4.64
C GLN A 104 -0.84 -16.14 -5.44
N LEU A 105 -0.40 -17.34 -5.06
CA LEU A 105 -0.82 -18.59 -5.71
C LEU A 105 -2.32 -18.80 -5.58
N ASP A 106 -2.89 -18.63 -4.38
CA ASP A 106 -4.34 -18.75 -4.18
C ASP A 106 -5.10 -17.78 -5.10
N LYS A 107 -4.65 -16.52 -5.18
CA LYS A 107 -5.24 -15.54 -6.10
C LYS A 107 -5.09 -15.94 -7.57
N ILE A 108 -3.93 -16.45 -7.98
CA ILE A 108 -3.69 -16.92 -9.35
C ILE A 108 -4.64 -18.08 -9.67
N PHE A 109 -4.79 -19.05 -8.77
CA PHE A 109 -5.72 -20.16 -8.96
C PHE A 109 -7.17 -19.67 -9.03
N GLN A 110 -7.60 -18.80 -8.10
CA GLN A 110 -8.93 -18.21 -8.13
C GLN A 110 -9.18 -17.45 -9.44
N HIS A 111 -8.25 -16.58 -9.86
CA HIS A 111 -8.35 -15.86 -11.12
C HIS A 111 -8.35 -16.82 -12.31
N PHE A 112 -7.56 -17.89 -12.28
CA PHE A 112 -7.55 -18.89 -13.35
C PHE A 112 -8.90 -19.60 -13.46
N PHE A 113 -9.50 -20.03 -12.35
CA PHE A 113 -10.84 -20.63 -12.34
C PHE A 113 -11.93 -19.63 -12.75
N ASP A 114 -11.83 -18.38 -12.30
CA ASP A 114 -12.74 -17.30 -12.71
C ASP A 114 -12.63 -17.01 -14.21
N VAL A 115 -11.41 -16.99 -14.76
CA VAL A 115 -11.17 -16.79 -16.20
C VAL A 115 -11.67 -18.00 -17.00
N MET A 116 -11.44 -19.23 -16.54
CA MET A 116 -11.92 -20.43 -17.22
C MET A 116 -13.46 -20.53 -17.21
N SER A 117 -14.11 -20.14 -16.11
CA SER A 117 -15.57 -20.13 -16.02
C SER A 117 -16.21 -18.99 -16.83
N LYS A 118 -15.52 -17.86 -17.01
CA LYS A 118 -16.01 -16.69 -17.75
C LYS A 118 -15.39 -16.53 -19.14
N ILE A 119 -14.66 -17.53 -19.64
CA ILE A 119 -13.97 -17.47 -20.94
C ILE A 119 -14.94 -17.21 -22.10
N ALA A 120 -16.15 -17.77 -22.01
CA ALA A 120 -17.20 -17.65 -23.03
C ALA A 120 -17.85 -16.25 -23.05
N GLU A 121 -17.78 -15.51 -21.95
CA GLU A 121 -18.32 -14.15 -21.79
C GLU A 121 -17.23 -13.08 -21.93
N THR A 122 -15.98 -13.50 -22.12
CA THR A 122 -14.83 -12.59 -22.16
C THR A 122 -14.79 -11.83 -23.48
N ASN A 123 -14.54 -10.53 -23.38
CA ASN A 123 -14.32 -9.68 -24.54
C ASN A 123 -13.02 -10.08 -25.26
N ILE A 124 -13.16 -10.48 -26.53
CA ILE A 124 -12.04 -10.94 -27.36
C ILE A 124 -10.95 -9.87 -27.47
N VAL A 125 -11.32 -8.59 -27.56
CA VAL A 125 -10.36 -7.48 -27.71
C VAL A 125 -9.51 -7.30 -26.46
N THR A 126 -10.13 -7.35 -25.27
CA THR A 126 -9.42 -7.30 -23.98
C THR A 126 -8.45 -8.46 -23.84
N PHE A 127 -8.88 -9.66 -24.23
CA PHE A 127 -8.04 -10.85 -24.18
C PHE A 127 -6.82 -10.73 -25.11
N THR A 128 -7.04 -10.36 -26.38
CA THR A 128 -5.95 -10.19 -27.35
C THR A 128 -4.97 -9.09 -26.92
N LEU A 129 -5.45 -7.96 -26.39
CA LEU A 129 -4.58 -6.90 -25.86
C LEU A 129 -3.77 -7.37 -24.65
N SER A 130 -4.36 -8.15 -23.75
CA SER A 130 -3.69 -8.66 -22.55
C SER A 130 -2.59 -9.67 -22.92
N VAL A 131 -2.88 -10.58 -23.86
CA VAL A 131 -1.89 -11.54 -24.39
C VAL A 131 -0.78 -10.79 -25.16
N GLY A 132 -1.14 -9.80 -25.99
CA GLY A 132 -0.18 -8.98 -26.71
C GLY A 132 0.75 -8.18 -25.78
N ALA A 133 0.18 -7.59 -24.73
CA ALA A 133 0.93 -6.88 -23.68
C ALA A 133 1.90 -7.82 -22.95
N PHE A 134 1.45 -9.02 -22.58
CA PHE A 134 2.31 -10.02 -21.95
C PHE A 134 3.48 -10.42 -22.85
N ILE A 135 3.20 -10.76 -24.12
CA ILE A 135 4.23 -11.11 -25.10
C ILE A 135 5.22 -9.95 -25.30
N PHE A 136 4.72 -8.71 -25.41
CA PHE A 136 5.55 -7.52 -25.54
C PHE A 136 6.50 -7.34 -24.34
N LEU A 137 5.99 -7.48 -23.11
CA LEU A 137 6.82 -7.36 -21.91
C LEU A 137 7.83 -8.50 -21.80
N PHE A 138 7.43 -9.74 -22.10
CA PHE A 138 8.33 -10.88 -22.09
C PHE A 138 9.48 -10.70 -23.09
N ILE A 139 9.16 -10.33 -24.33
CA ILE A 139 10.18 -10.06 -25.35
C ILE A 139 11.04 -8.85 -24.96
N GLY A 140 10.43 -7.76 -24.50
CA GLY A 140 11.14 -6.53 -24.13
C GLY A 140 12.11 -6.74 -22.95
N LYS A 141 11.60 -7.25 -21.83
CA LYS A 141 12.36 -7.40 -20.59
C LYS A 141 13.31 -8.60 -20.59
N ASP A 142 12.83 -9.76 -21.03
CA ASP A 142 13.58 -11.01 -20.85
C ASP A 142 14.43 -11.33 -22.09
N CYS A 143 13.98 -10.97 -23.29
CA CYS A 143 14.77 -11.19 -24.51
C CYS A 143 15.64 -9.98 -24.86
N ILE A 144 15.09 -8.76 -24.99
CA ILE A 144 15.80 -7.60 -25.55
C ILE A 144 16.71 -6.92 -24.52
N ASN A 145 16.19 -6.65 -23.32
CA ASN A 145 16.93 -5.93 -22.27
C ASN A 145 18.32 -6.52 -21.95
N PRO A 146 18.54 -7.85 -21.86
CA PRO A 146 19.89 -8.38 -21.61
C PRO A 146 20.88 -8.12 -22.75
N TYR A 147 20.45 -8.00 -24.00
CA TYR A 147 21.33 -7.57 -25.10
C TYR A 147 21.56 -6.07 -25.09
N VAL A 148 20.52 -5.29 -24.81
CA VAL A 148 20.61 -3.82 -24.75
C VAL A 148 21.50 -3.37 -23.59
N ARG A 149 21.46 -4.05 -22.44
CA ARG A 149 22.37 -3.79 -21.30
C ARG A 149 23.85 -3.96 -21.65
N LYS A 150 24.20 -4.69 -22.72
CA LYS A 150 25.59 -4.79 -23.19
C LYS A 150 26.06 -3.54 -23.94
N ARG A 151 25.12 -2.69 -24.39
CA ARG A 151 25.39 -1.52 -25.24
C ARG A 151 24.98 -0.20 -24.60
N LEU A 152 23.96 -0.21 -23.74
CA LEU A 152 23.45 0.95 -23.03
C LEU A 152 23.59 0.75 -21.52
N PRO A 153 24.01 1.79 -20.77
CA PRO A 153 24.20 1.72 -19.33
C PRO A 153 22.88 1.75 -18.53
N VAL A 154 21.75 2.06 -19.18
CA VAL A 154 20.44 2.21 -18.53
C VAL A 154 19.45 1.21 -19.14
N PRO A 155 18.70 0.44 -18.32
CA PRO A 155 17.67 -0.47 -18.83
C PRO A 155 16.51 0.30 -19.50
N LEU A 156 15.98 -0.26 -20.58
CA LEU A 156 14.85 0.35 -21.30
C LEU A 156 13.53 0.15 -20.52
N PRO A 157 12.69 1.20 -20.35
CA PRO A 157 11.46 1.14 -19.59
C PRO A 157 10.30 0.58 -20.44
N PHE A 158 10.32 -0.72 -20.73
CA PHE A 158 9.29 -1.38 -21.55
C PHE A 158 7.89 -1.25 -20.97
N GLU A 159 7.73 -1.22 -19.64
CA GLU A 159 6.43 -0.99 -19.01
C GLU A 159 5.83 0.36 -19.39
N LEU A 160 6.65 1.42 -19.40
CA LEU A 160 6.20 2.77 -19.77
C LEU A 160 5.81 2.82 -21.25
N ILE A 161 6.62 2.22 -22.13
CA ILE A 161 6.33 2.15 -23.57
C ILE A 161 5.01 1.42 -23.80
N LEU A 162 4.78 0.30 -23.12
CA LEU A 162 3.54 -0.44 -23.22
C LEU A 162 2.35 0.42 -22.81
N VAL A 163 2.42 1.14 -21.69
CA VAL A 163 1.34 2.02 -21.23
C VAL A 163 1.05 3.12 -22.26
N ILE A 164 2.08 3.77 -22.80
CA ILE A 164 1.91 4.82 -23.82
C ILE A 164 1.22 4.25 -25.07
N VAL A 165 1.68 3.10 -25.57
CA VAL A 165 1.11 2.46 -26.76
C VAL A 165 -0.33 1.99 -26.48
N ALA A 166 -0.57 1.32 -25.37
CA ALA A 166 -1.89 0.81 -24.99
C ALA A 166 -2.91 1.94 -24.80
N THR A 167 -2.53 3.03 -24.14
CA THR A 167 -3.39 4.22 -23.97
C THR A 167 -3.66 4.90 -25.31
N THR A 168 -2.65 5.01 -26.19
CA THR A 168 -2.83 5.58 -27.53
C THR A 168 -3.78 4.73 -28.37
N LEU A 169 -3.62 3.40 -28.36
CA LEU A 169 -4.53 2.48 -29.05
C LEU A 169 -5.95 2.57 -28.46
N SER A 170 -6.08 2.63 -27.14
CA SER A 170 -7.38 2.79 -26.47
C SER A 170 -8.12 4.05 -26.92
N TYR A 171 -7.40 5.17 -27.06
CA TYR A 171 -7.95 6.41 -27.56
C TYR A 171 -8.35 6.34 -29.05
N LEU A 172 -7.47 5.79 -29.90
CA LEU A 172 -7.70 5.74 -31.36
C LEU A 172 -8.84 4.79 -31.75
N PHE A 173 -9.02 3.69 -31.02
CA PHE A 173 -10.01 2.66 -31.33
C PHE A 173 -11.28 2.73 -30.46
N ASP A 174 -11.35 3.68 -29.52
CA ASP A 174 -12.48 3.90 -28.60
C ASP A 174 -12.94 2.59 -27.92
N PHE A 175 -12.01 1.93 -27.24
CA PHE A 175 -12.23 0.61 -26.65
C PHE A 175 -13.34 0.60 -25.59
N GLU A 176 -13.55 1.71 -24.88
CA GLU A 176 -14.62 1.82 -23.88
C GLU A 176 -16.00 1.70 -24.53
N ARG A 177 -16.30 2.52 -25.54
CA ARG A 177 -17.65 2.58 -26.12
C ARG A 177 -17.89 1.46 -27.12
N LYS A 178 -16.92 1.19 -27.99
CA LYS A 178 -17.08 0.24 -29.10
C LYS A 178 -16.94 -1.21 -28.65
N HIS A 179 -16.09 -1.44 -27.66
CA HIS A 179 -15.75 -2.78 -27.19
C HIS A 179 -16.11 -2.98 -25.71
N GLN A 180 -16.85 -2.08 -25.05
CA GLN A 180 -17.29 -2.25 -23.65
C GLN A 180 -16.15 -2.64 -22.71
N MET A 181 -14.95 -2.14 -22.97
CA MET A 181 -13.79 -2.42 -22.13
C MET A 181 -13.76 -1.48 -20.93
N ASN A 182 -13.46 -2.03 -19.75
CA ASN A 182 -13.18 -1.21 -18.57
C ASN A 182 -11.85 -0.48 -18.78
N VAL A 183 -11.92 0.83 -18.99
CA VAL A 183 -10.76 1.71 -19.08
C VAL A 183 -10.50 2.41 -17.76
N VAL A 184 -9.25 2.79 -17.52
CA VAL A 184 -8.91 3.70 -16.41
C VAL A 184 -9.61 5.03 -16.70
N GLY A 185 -10.55 5.40 -15.83
CA GLY A 185 -11.35 6.61 -15.99
C GLY A 185 -10.55 7.90 -15.74
N ILE A 186 -11.26 8.95 -15.36
CA ILE A 186 -10.64 10.26 -15.08
C ILE A 186 -9.80 10.16 -13.81
N VAL A 187 -8.49 10.37 -13.97
CA VAL A 187 -7.58 10.56 -12.85
C VAL A 187 -7.54 12.05 -12.52
N PRO A 188 -7.81 12.45 -11.26
CA PRO A 188 -7.75 13.87 -10.88
C PRO A 188 -6.33 14.40 -11.07
N VAL A 189 -6.24 15.57 -11.69
CA VAL A 189 -5.01 16.28 -12.04
C VAL A 189 -4.72 17.32 -10.95
N GLY A 190 -3.45 17.52 -10.61
CA GLY A 190 -3.02 18.47 -9.58
C GLY A 190 -2.81 17.87 -8.18
N PHE A 191 -2.36 18.72 -7.25
CA PHE A 191 -2.01 18.29 -5.89
C PHE A 191 -3.24 17.93 -5.06
N PRO A 192 -3.21 16.81 -4.31
CA PRO A 192 -4.25 16.52 -3.35
C PRO A 192 -4.26 17.61 -2.27
N THR A 193 -5.46 18.04 -1.86
CA THR A 193 -5.61 18.94 -0.73
C THR A 193 -5.15 18.24 0.54
N ALA A 194 -4.28 18.88 1.31
CA ALA A 194 -3.86 18.33 2.59
C ALA A 194 -5.06 18.23 3.54
N GLU A 195 -5.36 17.03 4.01
CA GLU A 195 -6.42 16.74 4.98
C GLU A 195 -5.81 16.03 6.18
N LEU A 196 -6.09 16.55 7.39
CA LEU A 196 -5.62 15.90 8.61
C LEU A 196 -6.35 14.56 8.79
N PRO A 197 -5.62 13.46 9.08
CA PRO A 197 -6.23 12.17 9.37
C PRO A 197 -7.22 12.25 10.53
N ARG A 198 -8.37 11.60 10.40
CA ARG A 198 -9.39 11.59 11.46
C ARG A 198 -8.89 10.83 12.67
N LEU A 199 -8.47 11.56 13.71
CA LEU A 199 -7.93 10.99 14.95
C LEU A 199 -8.91 10.05 15.66
N GLN A 200 -10.21 10.25 15.46
CA GLN A 200 -11.28 9.37 15.96
C GLN A 200 -11.18 7.93 15.45
N LEU A 201 -10.48 7.70 14.33
CA LEU A 201 -10.29 6.35 13.78
C LEU A 201 -9.12 5.59 14.43
N ILE A 202 -8.23 6.28 15.15
CA ILE A 202 -7.01 5.68 15.74
C ILE A 202 -7.33 4.49 16.66
N PRO A 203 -8.32 4.54 17.58
CA PRO A 203 -8.66 3.42 18.45
C PRO A 203 -9.08 2.15 17.70
N TYR A 204 -9.50 2.26 16.44
CA TYR A 204 -9.92 1.11 15.62
C TYR A 204 -8.78 0.52 14.79
N VAL A 205 -7.70 1.28 14.55
CA VAL A 205 -6.61 0.87 13.66
C VAL A 205 -5.26 0.69 14.39
N TYR A 206 -5.15 1.04 15.67
CA TYR A 206 -3.86 1.02 16.37
C TYR A 206 -3.20 -0.36 16.45
N LYS A 207 -3.98 -1.44 16.54
CA LYS A 207 -3.45 -2.82 16.59
C LYS A 207 -2.77 -3.17 15.27
N ASP A 208 -3.47 -2.94 14.16
CA ASP A 208 -2.90 -3.17 12.83
C ASP A 208 -1.75 -2.21 12.55
N ALA A 209 -1.84 -0.96 13.00
CA ALA A 209 -0.76 0.01 12.87
C ALA A 209 0.52 -0.50 13.56
N PHE A 210 0.40 -1.08 14.74
CA PHE A 210 1.54 -1.65 15.47
C PHE A 210 2.17 -2.82 14.69
N GLU A 211 1.36 -3.77 14.21
CA GLU A 211 1.86 -4.89 13.41
C GLU A 211 2.54 -4.42 12.12
N ILE A 212 1.89 -3.51 11.38
CA ILE A 212 2.42 -2.93 10.15
C ILE A 212 3.71 -2.15 10.43
N ALA A 213 3.80 -1.42 11.54
CA ALA A 213 4.99 -0.68 11.91
C ALA A 213 6.21 -1.59 12.07
N PHE A 214 6.07 -2.74 12.74
CA PHE A 214 7.15 -3.73 12.89
C PHE A 214 7.58 -4.30 11.54
N VAL A 215 6.62 -4.66 10.68
CA VAL A 215 6.93 -5.17 9.33
C VAL A 215 7.68 -4.13 8.52
N ILE A 216 7.25 -2.87 8.57
CA ILE A 216 7.89 -1.78 7.84
C ILE A 216 9.32 -1.55 8.32
N VAL A 217 9.56 -1.51 9.63
CA VAL A 217 10.92 -1.37 10.19
C VAL A 217 11.80 -2.55 9.80
N ALA A 218 11.28 -3.77 9.89
CA ALA A 218 12.02 -4.97 9.51
C ALA A 218 12.46 -4.91 8.04
N VAL A 219 11.53 -4.63 7.10
CA VAL A 219 11.85 -4.51 5.67
C VAL A 219 12.82 -3.37 5.40
N HIS A 220 12.59 -2.21 6.02
CA HIS A 220 13.41 -1.01 5.82
C HIS A 220 14.87 -1.24 6.26
N LEU A 221 15.08 -1.71 7.50
CA LEU A 221 16.43 -1.98 8.02
C LEU A 221 17.12 -3.14 7.30
N SER A 222 16.37 -4.16 6.89
CA SER A 222 16.91 -5.24 6.05
C SER A 222 17.51 -4.69 4.76
N MET A 223 16.80 -3.76 4.13
CA MET A 223 17.27 -3.11 2.92
C MET A 223 18.49 -2.22 3.17
N CYS A 224 18.48 -1.40 4.23
CA CYS A 224 19.63 -0.59 4.62
C CYS A 224 20.89 -1.45 4.80
N LYS A 225 20.76 -2.62 5.44
CA LYS A 225 21.86 -3.56 5.65
C LYS A 225 22.37 -4.19 4.34
N VAL A 226 21.49 -4.49 3.39
CA VAL A 226 21.87 -4.99 2.06
C VAL A 226 22.73 -3.98 1.32
N PHE A 227 22.33 -2.70 1.28
CA PHE A 227 23.08 -1.66 0.58
C PHE A 227 24.36 -1.24 1.32
N SER A 228 24.31 -1.15 2.66
CA SER A 228 25.48 -0.90 3.52
C SER A 228 26.60 -1.91 3.25
N ARG A 229 26.27 -3.20 3.20
CA ARG A 229 27.23 -4.26 2.88
C ARG A 229 27.75 -4.20 1.46
N ARG A 230 26.87 -3.93 0.50
CA ARG A 230 27.24 -3.90 -0.92
C ARG A 230 28.21 -2.76 -1.22
N HIS A 231 28.05 -1.60 -0.56
CA HIS A 231 28.84 -0.41 -0.83
C HIS A 231 29.84 -0.06 0.29
N ASN A 232 29.95 -0.89 1.33
CA ASN A 232 30.86 -0.70 2.47
C ASN A 232 30.73 0.68 3.14
N TYR A 233 29.50 1.09 3.45
CA TYR A 233 29.22 2.28 4.27
C TYR A 233 28.42 1.89 5.51
N ASP A 234 28.54 2.67 6.58
CA ASP A 234 27.79 2.46 7.81
C ASP A 234 26.41 3.13 7.76
N THR A 235 25.41 2.46 8.35
CA THR A 235 24.04 2.98 8.47
C THR A 235 23.71 3.27 9.93
N ASP A 236 23.15 4.45 10.19
CA ASP A 236 22.58 4.81 11.49
C ASP A 236 21.10 4.42 11.56
N ASN A 237 20.81 3.31 12.26
CA ASN A 237 19.45 2.78 12.36
C ASN A 237 18.48 3.74 13.09
N ASN A 238 18.98 4.56 14.02
CA ASN A 238 18.17 5.57 14.70
C ASN A 238 17.71 6.64 13.73
N GLN A 239 18.66 7.14 12.93
CA GLN A 239 18.38 8.16 11.93
C GLN A 239 17.38 7.66 10.89
N GLU A 240 17.52 6.41 10.44
CA GLU A 240 16.56 5.78 9.52
C GLU A 240 15.17 5.64 10.15
N LEU A 241 15.09 5.32 11.44
CA LEU A 241 13.82 5.21 12.16
C LEU A 241 13.11 6.57 12.31
N TYR A 242 13.86 7.64 12.56
CA TYR A 242 13.32 9.01 12.51
C TYR A 242 12.88 9.41 11.10
N ALA A 243 13.66 9.05 10.07
CA ALA A 243 13.35 9.36 8.68
C ALA A 243 12.02 8.70 8.25
N ILE A 244 11.82 7.41 8.54
CA ILE A 244 10.58 6.71 8.19
C ILE A 244 9.38 7.21 9.01
N ALA A 245 9.60 7.55 10.29
CA ALA A 245 8.56 8.13 11.15
C ALA A 245 8.07 9.48 10.61
N LEU A 246 8.99 10.40 10.32
CA LEU A 246 8.66 11.71 9.76
C LEU A 246 7.98 11.57 8.40
N THR A 247 8.45 10.64 7.55
CA THR A 247 7.82 10.37 6.27
C THR A 247 6.38 9.89 6.45
N GLY A 248 6.12 8.95 7.37
CA GLY A 248 4.77 8.46 7.67
C GLY A 248 3.84 9.54 8.22
N VAL A 249 4.31 10.34 9.19
CA VAL A 249 3.50 11.42 9.78
C VAL A 249 3.18 12.50 8.74
N ILE A 250 4.18 12.99 8.00
CA ILE A 250 3.97 14.06 7.01
C ILE A 250 3.10 13.57 5.84
N SER A 251 3.36 12.36 5.33
CA SER A 251 2.61 11.80 4.19
C SER A 251 1.15 11.51 4.54
N SER A 252 0.84 11.18 5.80
CA SER A 252 -0.53 10.93 6.24
C SER A 252 -1.50 12.10 5.96
N CYS A 253 -0.99 13.33 5.90
CA CYS A 253 -1.76 14.52 5.56
C CYS A 253 -2.16 14.61 4.07
N PHE A 254 -1.63 13.73 3.20
CA PHE A 254 -1.79 13.78 1.75
C PHE A 254 -2.46 12.52 1.17
N LEU A 255 -3.35 11.89 1.94
CA LEU A 255 -4.16 10.75 1.47
C LEU A 255 -3.34 9.51 1.04
N THR A 256 -2.23 9.23 1.75
CA THR A 256 -1.31 8.14 1.41
C THR A 256 -1.52 6.87 2.23
N TYR A 257 -1.03 5.75 1.69
CA TYR A 257 -0.85 4.49 2.40
C TYR A 257 0.45 4.51 3.24
N PRO A 258 0.59 3.61 4.24
CA PRO A 258 1.83 3.46 4.98
C PRO A 258 3.00 3.15 4.03
N VAL A 259 4.08 3.90 4.17
CA VAL A 259 5.25 3.83 3.27
C VAL A 259 6.37 2.97 3.87
N SER A 260 7.11 2.30 2.99
CA SER A 260 8.34 1.57 3.32
C SER A 260 9.30 1.63 2.13
N SER A 261 10.47 1.00 2.26
CA SER A 261 11.48 0.96 1.21
C SER A 261 11.05 0.12 0.02
N ALA A 262 11.30 0.62 -1.19
CA ALA A 262 11.04 -0.09 -2.44
C ALA A 262 12.33 -0.73 -2.99
N LEU A 263 12.51 -2.03 -2.72
CA LEU A 263 13.70 -2.79 -3.14
C LEU A 263 13.94 -2.70 -4.65
N GLY A 264 12.92 -3.02 -5.46
CA GLY A 264 13.04 -3.03 -6.93
C GLY A 264 13.38 -1.66 -7.52
N ARG A 265 12.80 -0.57 -7.00
CA ARG A 265 13.10 0.80 -7.46
C ARG A 265 14.51 1.22 -7.07
N SER A 266 14.96 0.86 -5.87
CA SER A 266 16.30 1.25 -5.39
C SER A 266 17.40 0.46 -6.10
N MET A 267 17.17 -0.84 -6.35
CA MET A 267 18.08 -1.65 -7.16
C MET A 267 18.17 -1.13 -8.60
N LEU A 268 17.07 -0.67 -9.19
CA LEU A 268 17.08 -0.06 -10.52
C LEU A 268 17.91 1.22 -10.57
N ILE A 269 17.80 2.09 -9.56
CA ILE A 269 18.60 3.33 -9.46
C ILE A 269 20.08 3.00 -9.30
N GLU A 270 20.40 2.04 -8.43
CA GLU A 270 21.75 1.57 -8.21
C GLU A 270 22.37 0.96 -9.49
N GLU A 271 21.64 0.08 -10.18
CA GLU A 271 22.05 -0.51 -11.46
C GLU A 271 22.25 0.54 -12.55
N SER A 272 21.48 1.64 -12.49
CA SER A 272 21.63 2.79 -13.40
C SER A 272 22.79 3.71 -13.00
N GLY A 273 23.56 3.38 -11.97
CA GLY A 273 24.73 4.13 -11.50
C GLY A 273 24.40 5.28 -10.55
N GLY A 274 23.20 5.35 -9.98
CA GLY A 274 22.81 6.35 -9.00
C GLY A 274 23.60 6.19 -7.69
N LYS A 275 24.28 7.28 -7.26
CA LYS A 275 25.13 7.28 -6.05
C LYS A 275 24.65 8.24 -4.94
N THR A 276 23.68 9.10 -5.24
CA THR A 276 23.23 10.15 -4.31
C THR A 276 21.71 10.23 -4.29
N GLN A 277 21.15 10.79 -3.20
CA GLN A 277 19.70 10.98 -3.06
C GLN A 277 19.12 12.02 -4.03
N VAL A 278 19.96 12.79 -4.73
CA VAL A 278 19.52 13.73 -5.78
C VAL A 278 18.80 13.00 -6.91
N CYS A 279 19.14 11.73 -7.17
CA CYS A 279 18.42 10.89 -8.13
C CYS A 279 16.94 10.73 -7.76
N LEU A 280 16.61 10.63 -6.46
CA LEU A 280 15.23 10.55 -6.00
C LEU A 280 14.50 11.88 -6.12
N VAL A 281 15.18 13.00 -5.84
CA VAL A 281 14.59 14.33 -6.02
C VAL A 281 14.18 14.53 -7.48
N PHE A 282 15.07 14.24 -8.43
CA PHE A 282 14.77 14.35 -9.86
C PHE A 282 13.61 13.43 -10.28
N SER A 283 13.63 12.18 -9.83
CA SER A 283 12.57 11.20 -10.11
C SER A 283 11.20 11.68 -9.61
N ASN A 284 11.15 12.22 -8.38
CA ASN A 284 9.92 12.73 -7.79
C ASN A 284 9.44 14.03 -8.47
N SER A 285 10.35 14.91 -8.88
CA SER A 285 9.99 16.11 -9.66
C SER A 285 9.36 15.75 -11.00
N PHE A 286 9.88 14.72 -11.68
CA PHE A 286 9.28 14.21 -12.91
C PHE A 286 7.88 13.62 -12.65
N ALA A 287 7.73 12.83 -11.58
CA ALA A 287 6.44 12.26 -11.19
C ALA A 287 5.38 13.33 -10.90
N ILE A 288 5.75 14.43 -10.24
CA ILE A 288 4.85 15.57 -9.98
C ILE A 288 4.40 16.25 -11.28
N THR A 289 5.26 16.31 -12.29
CA THR A 289 4.96 16.96 -13.58
C THR A 289 4.05 16.10 -14.48
N ALA A 290 3.97 14.80 -14.22
CA ALA A 290 3.14 13.88 -14.99
C ALA A 290 1.64 13.97 -14.66
N PHE A 291 1.28 14.71 -13.60
CA PHE A 291 -0.08 14.98 -13.12
C PHE A 291 -0.35 16.49 -13.08
#